data_AF-A0A4C2E100-F1
#
_entry.id   AF-A0A4C2E100-F1
#
_cell.length_a   1.000
_cell.length_b   1.000
_cell.length_c   1.000
_cell.angle_alpha   90.00
_cell.angle_beta   90.00
_cell.angle_gamma   90.00
#
_symmetry.space_group_name_H-M   'P 1'
#
loop_
_entity.id
_entity.type
_entity.pdbx_description
1 polymer ?
#
loop_
_entity_poly.entity_id
_entity_poly.type
_entity_poly.pdbx_seq_one_letter_code
_entity_poly.pdbx_strand_id
1 'polypeptide(L)'
;MHLMYTLGPDGKRAYTLQKVTAQGEITKSAHPARFSPDDKYSRQRVTLKRRYGLLPGQQQQQQVRQLSSREFSYACLTSAKGILIFVMMSSKD
;
A
#
# COMPACT_ATOMS: atom_id res chain seq x y z
N MET A 1 -15.71 -5.19 23.30
CA MET A 1 -14.60 -4.23 23.47
C MET A 1 -15.14 -2.82 23.32
N HIS A 2 -14.90 -1.94 24.30
CA HIS A 2 -15.48 -0.58 24.32
C HIS A 2 -14.53 0.50 23.80
N LEU A 3 -13.22 0.21 23.68
CA LEU A 3 -12.26 1.20 23.22
C LEU A 3 -12.33 1.34 21.70
N MET A 4 -12.57 2.56 21.27
CA MET A 4 -12.65 2.97 19.87
C MET A 4 -11.59 4.02 19.55
N TYR A 5 -11.37 4.29 18.27
CA TYR A 5 -10.48 5.35 17.82
C TYR A 5 -10.87 5.95 16.46
N THR A 6 -10.38 7.17 16.21
CA THR A 6 -10.30 7.80 14.88
C THR A 6 -8.85 8.12 14.53
N LEU A 7 -8.57 8.41 13.25
CA LEU A 7 -7.25 8.83 12.80
C LEU A 7 -7.20 10.35 12.72
N GLY A 8 -6.32 10.96 13.53
CA GLY A 8 -6.08 12.40 13.46
C GLY A 8 -5.27 12.81 12.23
N PRO A 9 -5.12 14.13 11.99
CA PRO A 9 -4.34 14.65 10.87
C PRO A 9 -2.86 14.21 10.92
N ASP A 10 -2.33 13.99 12.12
CA ASP A 10 -0.96 13.52 12.35
C ASP A 10 -0.77 12.01 12.09
N GLY A 11 -1.83 11.30 11.69
CA GLY A 11 -1.84 9.84 11.54
C GLY A 11 -1.83 9.07 12.87
N LYS A 12 -1.85 9.77 14.01
CA LYS A 12 -1.97 9.17 15.35
C LYS A 12 -3.42 8.82 15.65
N ARG A 13 -3.60 7.78 16.48
CA ARG A 13 -4.92 7.32 16.92
C ARG A 13 -5.42 8.19 18.08
N ALA A 14 -6.60 8.79 17.93
CA ALA A 14 -7.31 9.45 19.02
C ALA A 14 -8.34 8.48 19.60
N TYR A 15 -8.20 8.10 20.86
CA TYR A 15 -9.05 7.08 21.50
C TYR A 15 -10.29 7.69 22.14
N THR A 16 -11.40 6.95 22.07
CA THR A 16 -12.69 7.34 22.64
C THR A 16 -13.52 6.10 22.99
N LEU A 17 -14.53 6.28 23.85
CA LEU A 17 -15.55 5.26 24.14
C LEU A 17 -16.83 5.49 23.32
N GLN A 18 -16.96 6.65 22.69
CA GLN A 18 -18.12 7.02 21.90
C GLN A 18 -18.06 6.35 20.53
N LYS A 19 -19.22 5.95 19.98
CA LYS A 19 -19.31 5.33 18.65
C LYS A 19 -19.19 6.33 17.51
N VAL A 20 -19.64 7.56 17.74
CA VAL A 20 -19.62 8.68 16.80
C VAL A 20 -18.94 9.85 17.50
N THR A 21 -18.04 10.51 16.80
CA THR A 21 -17.37 11.72 17.33
C THR A 21 -18.27 12.95 17.21
N ALA A 22 -17.91 14.04 17.89
CA ALA A 22 -18.63 15.32 17.76
C ALA A 22 -18.65 15.88 16.32
N GLN A 23 -17.69 15.45 15.49
CA GLN A 23 -17.60 15.80 14.07
C GLN A 23 -18.41 14.86 13.15
N GLY A 24 -19.11 13.87 13.71
CA GLY A 24 -19.88 12.89 12.95
C GLY A 24 -19.08 11.71 12.38
N GLU A 25 -17.77 11.64 12.61
CA GLU A 25 -16.95 10.51 12.14
C GLU A 25 -17.27 9.23 12.94
N ILE A 26 -17.45 8.11 12.22
CA ILE A 26 -17.69 6.79 12.80
C ILE A 26 -16.37 6.21 13.30
N THR A 27 -16.33 5.89 14.59
CA THR A 27 -15.14 5.35 15.25
C THR A 27 -14.92 3.87 14.93
N LYS A 28 -13.65 3.45 14.92
CA LYS A 28 -13.24 2.05 14.67
C LYS A 28 -12.84 1.39 15.98
N SER A 29 -13.01 0.07 16.08
CA SER A 29 -12.55 -0.67 17.26
C SER A 29 -11.02 -0.61 17.38
N ALA A 30 -10.53 -0.23 18.55
CA ALA A 30 -9.08 -0.16 18.82
C ALA A 30 -8.42 -1.54 18.89
N HIS A 31 -9.22 -2.60 18.99
CA HIS A 31 -8.74 -3.97 19.15
C HIS A 31 -8.71 -4.69 17.80
N PRO A 32 -7.68 -5.51 17.54
CA PRO A 32 -7.61 -6.31 16.33
C PRO A 32 -8.69 -7.40 16.32
N ALA A 33 -9.03 -7.88 15.13
CA ALA A 33 -9.89 -9.04 14.99
C ALA A 33 -9.27 -10.27 15.65
N ARG A 34 -10.09 -11.05 16.37
CA ARG A 34 -9.64 -12.26 17.07
C ARG A 34 -9.10 -13.28 16.06
N PHE A 35 -7.90 -13.79 16.31
CA PHE A 35 -7.40 -14.95 15.59
C PHE A 35 -8.16 -16.21 16.04
N SER A 36 -8.65 -16.99 15.09
CA SER A 36 -9.30 -18.28 15.34
C SER A 36 -8.62 -19.31 14.43
N PRO A 37 -8.07 -20.41 14.97
CA PRO A 37 -7.39 -21.43 14.17
C PRO A 37 -8.30 -22.10 13.13
N ASP A 38 -9.59 -22.16 13.39
CA ASP A 38 -10.66 -22.75 12.58
C ASP A 38 -11.32 -21.75 11.61
N ASP A 39 -10.68 -20.61 11.33
CA ASP A 39 -11.24 -19.57 10.45
C ASP A 39 -11.45 -20.05 9.00
N LYS A 40 -12.70 -20.48 8.74
CA LYS A 40 -13.20 -20.95 7.44
C LYS A 40 -13.05 -19.92 6.31
N TYR A 41 -12.99 -18.63 6.63
CA TYR A 41 -12.97 -17.55 5.63
C TYR A 41 -11.56 -16.97 5.38
N SER A 42 -10.52 -17.62 5.92
CA SER A 42 -9.12 -17.21 5.76
C SER A 42 -8.69 -17.10 4.30
N ARG A 43 -9.03 -18.09 3.46
CA ARG A 43 -8.70 -18.10 2.02
C ARG A 43 -9.33 -16.91 1.29
N GLN A 44 -10.61 -16.66 1.53
CA GLN A 44 -11.39 -15.60 0.90
C GLN A 44 -10.82 -14.22 1.27
N ARG A 45 -10.44 -14.04 2.54
CA ARG A 45 -9.80 -12.82 3.03
C ARG A 45 -8.47 -12.55 2.31
N VAL A 46 -7.62 -13.56 2.14
CA VAL A 46 -6.33 -13.43 1.43
C VAL A 46 -6.56 -13.11 -0.05
N THR A 47 -7.51 -13.79 -0.71
CA THR A 47 -7.84 -13.52 -2.12
C THR A 47 -8.33 -12.09 -2.33
N LEU A 48 -9.20 -11.58 -1.46
CA LEU A 48 -9.65 -10.19 -1.49
C LEU A 48 -8.49 -9.21 -1.33
N LYS A 49 -7.64 -9.40 -0.31
CA LYS A 49 -6.45 -8.57 -0.12
C LYS A 49 -5.53 -8.58 -1.33
N ARG A 50 -5.34 -9.74 -1.96
CA ARG A 50 -4.51 -9.89 -3.17
C ARG A 50 -5.06 -9.12 -4.36
N ARG A 51 -6.38 -9.18 -4.60
CA ARG A 51 -7.04 -8.49 -5.73
C ARG A 51 -6.92 -6.97 -5.64
N TYR A 52 -7.01 -6.42 -4.43
CA TYR A 52 -6.91 -4.98 -4.20
C TYR A 52 -5.48 -4.50 -3.89
N GLY A 53 -4.46 -5.37 -4.02
CA GLY A 53 -3.07 -4.97 -3.75
C GLY A 53 -2.78 -4.62 -2.28
N LEU A 54 -3.60 -5.09 -1.35
CA LEU A 54 -3.53 -4.77 0.09
C LEU A 54 -2.67 -5.76 0.88
N LEU A 55 -2.01 -6.72 0.22
CA LEU A 55 -1.08 -7.61 0.92
C LEU A 55 0.23 -6.87 1.22
N PRO A 56 0.81 -7.06 2.42
CA PRO A 56 2.14 -6.54 2.72
C PRO A 56 3.14 -7.10 1.69
N GLY A 57 3.94 -6.21 1.08
CA GLY A 57 4.93 -6.56 0.05
C GLY A 57 4.45 -6.47 -1.41
N GLN A 58 3.14 -6.44 -1.69
CA GLN A 58 2.65 -6.31 -3.08
C GLN A 58 2.98 -4.95 -3.71
N GLN A 59 2.90 -3.87 -2.93
CA GLN A 59 3.19 -2.51 -3.42
C GLN A 59 4.65 -2.37 -3.86
N GLN A 60 5.59 -2.96 -3.12
CA GLN A 60 7.01 -2.99 -3.48
C GLN A 60 7.23 -3.81 -4.77
N GLN A 61 6.56 -4.96 -4.92
CA GLN A 61 6.65 -5.75 -6.15
C GLN A 61 6.09 -5.01 -7.37
N GLN A 62 5.04 -4.21 -7.22
CA GLN A 62 4.52 -3.38 -8.31
C GLN A 62 5.52 -2.29 -8.71
N GLN A 63 6.15 -1.61 -7.74
CA GLN A 63 7.21 -0.63 -8.02
C GLN A 63 8.40 -1.29 -8.75
N VAL A 64 8.89 -2.43 -8.26
CA VAL A 64 10.00 -3.17 -8.89
C VAL A 64 9.63 -3.62 -10.31
N ARG A 65 8.39 -4.10 -10.53
CA ARG A 65 7.91 -4.44 -11.87
C ARG A 65 7.89 -3.23 -12.80
N GLN A 66 7.37 -2.10 -12.34
CA GLN A 66 7.34 -0.85 -13.12
C GLN A 66 8.75 -0.36 -13.46
N LEU A 67 9.70 -0.45 -12.53
CA LEU A 67 11.10 -0.10 -12.77
C LEU A 67 11.72 -1.04 -13.82
N SER A 68 11.52 -2.36 -13.68
CA SER A 68 12.03 -3.32 -14.66
C SER A 68 11.46 -3.11 -16.07
N SER A 69 10.17 -2.77 -16.20
CA SER A 69 9.56 -2.47 -17.50
C SER A 69 10.10 -1.18 -18.13
N ARG A 70 10.54 -0.20 -17.33
CA ARG A 70 11.17 1.03 -17.81
C ARG A 70 12.60 0.78 -18.28
N GLU A 71 13.38 -0.02 -17.56
CA GLU A 71 14.74 -0.42 -17.97
C GLU A 71 14.74 -1.17 -19.32
N PHE A 72 13.73 -2.00 -19.60
CA PHE A 72 13.58 -2.66 -20.91
C PHE A 72 13.18 -1.71 -22.06
N SER A 73 12.58 -0.55 -21.77
CA SER A 73 12.25 0.45 -22.79
C SER A 73 13.47 1.24 -23.26
N TYR A 74 14.48 1.45 -22.39
CA TYR A 74 15.73 2.13 -22.76
C TYR A 74 16.69 1.22 -23.54
N ALA A 75 16.52 -0.11 -23.46
CA ALA A 75 17.33 -1.08 -24.21
C ALA A 75 16.96 -1.20 -25.70
N CYS A 76 15.81 -0.66 -26.15
CA CYS A 76 15.36 -0.77 -27.54
C CYS A 76 15.83 0.41 -28.43
N LEU A 77 16.33 1.51 -27.85
CA LEU A 77 16.73 2.72 -28.60
C LEU A 77 18.25 2.81 -28.89
N THR A 78 19.06 1.84 -28.45
CA THR A 78 20.50 1.82 -28.76
C THR A 78 20.81 0.84 -29.89
N SER A 79 20.22 1.06 -31.07
CA SER A 79 20.64 0.38 -32.30
C SER A 79 21.43 1.32 -33.20
N ALA A 80 22.62 0.85 -33.57
CA ALA A 80 23.41 1.28 -34.71
C ALA A 80 23.99 2.71 -34.67
N LYS A 81 24.91 2.96 -33.73
CA LYS A 81 26.23 3.60 -33.97
C LYS A 81 26.89 3.81 -32.61
N GLY A 82 28.01 3.12 -32.39
CA GLY A 82 28.76 3.21 -31.14
C GLY A 82 29.21 4.64 -30.88
N ILE A 83 28.64 5.25 -29.86
CA ILE A 83 29.19 6.30 -28.98
C ILE A 83 28.25 6.29 -27.76
N LEU A 84 28.77 5.84 -26.63
CA LEU A 84 28.05 5.82 -25.36
C LEU A 84 28.15 7.21 -24.72
N ILE A 85 27.17 8.08 -24.98
CA ILE A 85 26.99 9.30 -24.18
C ILE A 85 26.03 8.93 -23.04
N PHE A 86 26.57 8.84 -21.83
CA PHE A 86 25.78 8.77 -20.61
C PHE A 86 25.23 10.17 -20.32
N VAL A 87 24.13 10.55 -20.95
CA VAL A 87 23.38 11.75 -20.53
C VAL A 87 22.58 11.36 -19.30
N MET A 88 23.09 11.70 -18.11
CA MET A 88 22.26 11.82 -16.92
C MET A 88 21.22 12.90 -17.19
N MET A 89 20.00 12.52 -17.53
CA MET A 89 18.85 13.41 -17.42
C MET A 89 18.60 13.67 -15.94
N SER A 90 19.14 14.81 -15.50
CA SER A 90 18.77 15.47 -14.27
C SER A 90 17.32 15.91 -14.40
N SER A 91 16.38 15.15 -13.82
CA SER A 91 15.01 15.63 -13.63
C SER A 91 14.99 16.55 -12.41
N LYS A 92 15.16 17.84 -12.66
CA LYS A 92 14.48 18.88 -11.90
C LYS A 92 13.03 18.88 -12.35
N ASP A 93 12.14 18.61 -11.40
CA ASP A 93 10.91 19.38 -11.08
C ASP A 93 10.17 18.66 -9.94
#